data_AF-A0A6P6VHB6-F1
#
_entry.id   AF-A0A6P6VHB6-F1
#
_cell.length_a   1.000
_cell.length_b   1.000
_cell.length_c   1.000
_cell.angle_alpha   90.00
_cell.angle_beta   90.00
_cell.angle_gamma   90.00
#
_symmetry.space_group_name_H-M   'P 1'
#
loop_
_entity.id
_entity.type
_entity.pdbx_description
1 polymer ?
#
loop_
_entity_poly.entity_id
_entity_poly.type
_entity_poly.pdbx_seq_one_letter_code
_entity_poly.pdbx_strand_id
1 'polypeptide(L)'
;MTMEAVATNGPAPEQRKNRIQVSNTKKPLFFYVNLAKRYIQQHDEVELSALGMAITTVVTIAEILKNTGLATEKKVLTSTVGMKDESKGRMVQKARIEIVLGKTEKFDALMSAKGPAKGSNSTPDENQ
;
A
#
# COMPACT_ATOMS: atom_id res chain seq x y z
N MET A 1 10.55 37.93 28.92
CA MET A 1 10.73 36.54 28.48
C MET A 1 9.71 36.26 27.39
N THR A 2 10.08 36.50 26.14
CA THR A 2 9.26 36.20 24.96
C THR A 2 9.63 34.79 24.50
N MET A 3 8.67 33.86 24.55
CA MET A 3 8.84 32.51 24.04
C MET A 3 8.70 32.54 22.52
N GLU A 4 9.78 32.19 21.82
CA GLU A 4 9.79 31.98 20.38
C GLU A 4 9.09 30.66 20.04
N ALA A 5 8.13 30.73 19.11
CA ALA A 5 7.55 29.56 18.50
C ALA A 5 8.56 28.98 17.50
N VAL A 6 9.26 27.91 17.90
CA VAL A 6 10.09 27.11 17.00
C VAL A 6 9.16 26.28 16.11
N ALA A 7 8.93 26.76 14.89
CA ALA A 7 8.41 25.95 13.81
C ALA A 7 9.48 24.91 13.44
N THR A 8 9.30 23.66 13.89
CA THR A 8 10.11 22.55 13.43
C THR A 8 9.71 22.24 11.97
N ASN A 9 10.37 22.91 11.02
CA ASN A 9 10.47 22.44 9.64
C ASN A 9 11.32 21.17 9.66
N GLY A 10 10.69 20.04 10.02
CA GLY A 10 11.24 18.73 9.71
C GLY A 10 11.45 18.62 8.20
N PRO A 11 12.45 17.86 7.74
CA PRO A 11 12.71 17.71 6.31
C PRO A 11 11.40 17.26 5.64
N ALA A 12 11.02 17.95 4.56
CA ALA A 12 9.91 17.54 3.71
C ALA A 12 10.10 16.04 3.43
N PRO A 13 9.09 15.18 3.68
CA PRO A 13 9.28 13.76 3.55
C PRO A 13 9.75 13.49 2.13
N GLU A 14 10.98 12.99 1.99
CA GLU A 14 11.48 12.43 0.75
C GLU A 14 10.33 11.62 0.16
N GLN A 15 9.95 11.91 -1.09
CA GLN A 15 8.91 11.16 -1.76
C GLN A 15 9.40 9.73 -1.92
N ARG A 16 9.13 8.92 -0.89
CA ARG A 16 9.50 7.51 -0.86
C ARG A 16 8.82 6.85 -2.04
N LYS A 17 9.63 6.27 -2.93
CA LYS A 17 9.17 5.67 -4.20
C LYS A 17 8.22 4.48 -3.98
N ASN A 18 8.14 3.97 -2.75
CA ASN A 18 7.31 2.85 -2.33
C ASN A 18 6.05 3.24 -1.52
N ARG A 19 5.54 4.47 -1.67
CA ARG A 19 4.27 4.90 -1.03
C ARG A 19 3.07 4.78 -1.98
N ILE A 20 2.00 4.17 -1.50
CA ILE A 20 0.71 4.08 -2.18
C ILE A 20 -0.33 4.85 -1.35
N GLN A 21 -0.88 5.90 -1.94
CA GLN A 21 -2.04 6.58 -1.38
C GLN A 21 -3.31 6.03 -2.01
N VAL A 22 -4.16 5.42 -1.17
CA VAL A 22 -5.44 4.85 -1.57
C VAL A 22 -6.52 5.92 -1.45
N SER A 23 -7.33 6.05 -2.50
CA SER A 23 -8.47 6.96 -2.57
C SER A 23 -9.73 6.20 -2.95
N ASN A 24 -10.90 6.77 -2.66
CA ASN A 24 -12.16 6.02 -2.61
C ASN A 24 -12.92 5.92 -3.95
N THR A 25 -12.38 6.33 -5.11
CA THR A 25 -13.32 6.69 -6.20
C THR A 25 -13.03 6.26 -7.63
N LYS A 26 -11.98 5.49 -7.98
CA LYS A 26 -11.85 5.01 -9.40
C LYS A 26 -11.12 3.69 -9.61
N LYS A 27 -10.33 3.22 -8.65
CA LYS A 27 -9.48 2.03 -8.84
C LYS A 27 -10.09 0.83 -8.12
N PRO A 28 -10.20 -0.34 -8.78
CA PRO A 28 -10.70 -1.55 -8.13
C PRO A 28 -9.72 -1.98 -7.03
N LEU A 29 -10.20 -2.69 -6.00
CA LEU A 29 -9.39 -3.14 -4.86
C LEU A 29 -8.06 -3.81 -5.30
N PHE A 30 -8.14 -4.73 -6.26
CA PHE A 30 -6.98 -5.48 -6.73
C PHE A 30 -5.95 -4.65 -7.51
N PHE A 31 -6.30 -3.46 -7.98
CA PHE A 31 -5.31 -2.53 -8.53
C PHE A 31 -4.25 -2.21 -7.46
N TYR A 32 -4.68 -1.87 -6.25
CA TYR A 32 -3.78 -1.53 -5.15
C TYR A 32 -3.06 -2.76 -4.59
N VAL A 33 -3.72 -3.92 -4.53
CA VAL A 33 -3.08 -5.18 -4.13
C VAL A 33 -1.92 -5.51 -5.08
N ASN A 34 -2.13 -5.41 -6.39
CA ASN A 34 -1.10 -5.73 -7.39
C ASN A 34 0.01 -4.67 -7.41
N LEU A 35 -0.32 -3.39 -7.24
CA LEU A 35 0.67 -2.33 -7.10
C LEU A 35 1.54 -2.53 -5.86
N ALA A 36 0.95 -2.90 -4.72
CA ALA A 36 1.66 -3.20 -3.49
C ALA A 36 2.62 -4.39 -3.65
N LYS A 37 2.18 -5.48 -4.31
CA LYS A 37 3.07 -6.60 -4.65
C LYS A 37 4.27 -6.13 -5.47
N ARG A 38 4.07 -5.30 -6.49
CA ARG A 38 5.16 -4.76 -7.31
C ARG A 38 6.14 -3.93 -6.46
N TYR A 39 5.65 -3.09 -5.56
CA TYR A 39 6.50 -2.26 -4.70
C TYR A 39 7.27 -3.12 -3.69
N ILE A 40 6.64 -4.13 -3.09
CA ILE A 40 7.31 -5.10 -2.22
C ILE A 40 8.41 -5.86 -2.98
N GLN A 41 8.16 -6.26 -4.23
CA GLN A 41 9.18 -6.92 -5.06
C GLN A 41 10.39 -6.02 -5.36
N GLN A 42 10.17 -4.71 -5.55
CA GLN A 42 11.19 -3.75 -5.97
C GLN A 42 11.94 -3.09 -4.82
N HIS A 43 11.32 -2.97 -3.66
CA HIS A 43 11.80 -2.15 -2.55
C HIS A 43 11.79 -2.87 -1.20
N ASP A 44 11.44 -4.16 -1.18
CA ASP A 44 11.23 -5.01 0.02
C ASP A 44 10.19 -4.50 1.02
N GLU A 45 9.57 -3.36 0.75
CA GLU A 45 8.64 -2.68 1.63
C GLU A 45 7.68 -1.79 0.84
N VAL A 46 6.46 -1.65 1.33
CA VAL A 46 5.48 -0.70 0.82
C VAL A 46 4.78 0.04 1.95
N GLU A 47 4.53 1.33 1.76
CA GLU A 47 3.75 2.17 2.66
C GLU A 47 2.36 2.45 2.07
N LEU A 48 1.31 1.97 2.72
CA LEU A 48 -0.08 2.20 2.33
C LEU A 48 -0.68 3.31 3.20
N SER A 49 -1.26 4.34 2.59
CA SER A 49 -1.95 5.40 3.33
C SER A 49 -3.31 5.75 2.76
N ALA A 50 -4.24 6.15 3.63
CA ALA A 50 -5.58 6.59 3.24
C ALA A 50 -6.17 7.59 4.23
N LEU A 51 -7.21 8.30 3.77
CA LEU A 51 -7.99 9.26 4.55
C LEU A 51 -9.46 8.87 4.57
N GLY A 52 -10.10 9.02 5.74
CA GLY A 52 -11.54 8.83 5.92
C GLY A 52 -12.03 7.47 5.42
N MET A 53 -13.04 7.46 4.56
CA MET A 53 -13.67 6.21 4.07
C MET A 53 -12.70 5.26 3.35
N ALA A 54 -11.60 5.75 2.77
CA ALA A 54 -10.62 4.90 2.09
C ALA A 54 -9.75 4.07 3.06
N ILE A 55 -9.84 4.32 4.37
CA ILE A 55 -9.10 3.57 5.40
C ILE A 55 -9.46 2.08 5.35
N THR A 56 -10.74 1.74 5.16
CA THR A 56 -11.19 0.34 5.08
C THR A 56 -10.48 -0.39 3.95
N THR A 57 -10.36 0.23 2.77
CA THR A 57 -9.65 -0.33 1.62
C THR A 57 -8.18 -0.63 1.95
N VAL A 58 -7.48 0.27 2.66
CA VAL A 58 -6.08 0.04 3.07
C VAL A 58 -5.96 -1.14 4.02
N VAL A 59 -6.86 -1.26 5.00
CA VAL A 59 -6.91 -2.40 5.91
C VAL A 59 -7.14 -3.69 5.13
N THR A 60 -8.10 -3.73 4.23
CA THR A 60 -8.38 -4.91 3.39
C THR A 60 -7.18 -5.30 2.52
N ILE A 61 -6.47 -4.34 1.92
CA ILE A 61 -5.26 -4.63 1.14
C ILE A 61 -4.19 -5.27 2.02
N ALA A 62 -3.94 -4.70 3.20
CA ALA A 62 -2.96 -5.22 4.14
C ALA A 62 -3.32 -6.65 4.60
N GLU A 63 -4.59 -6.89 4.92
CA GLU A 63 -5.08 -8.22 5.30
C GLU A 63 -4.93 -9.23 4.17
N ILE A 64 -5.26 -8.88 2.92
CA ILE A 64 -5.06 -9.77 1.77
C ILE A 64 -3.58 -10.16 1.65
N LEU A 65 -2.66 -9.20 1.75
CA LEU A 65 -1.22 -9.47 1.59
C LEU A 65 -0.65 -10.30 2.75
N LYS A 66 -1.11 -10.08 3.99
CA LYS A 66 -0.71 -10.88 5.15
C LYS A 66 -1.27 -12.30 5.08
N ASN A 67 -2.56 -12.44 4.80
CA ASN A 67 -3.24 -13.76 4.76
C ASN A 67 -2.76 -14.62 3.60
N THR A 68 -2.30 -14.01 2.50
CA THR A 68 -1.66 -14.75 1.40
C THR A 68 -0.18 -15.07 1.66
N GLY A 69 0.37 -14.66 2.80
CA GLY A 69 1.76 -14.92 3.18
C GLY A 69 2.78 -14.14 2.34
N LEU A 70 2.38 -13.05 1.69
CA LEU A 70 3.25 -12.21 0.85
C LEU A 70 3.90 -11.08 1.66
N ALA A 71 3.23 -10.59 2.69
CA ALA A 71 3.73 -9.48 3.47
C ALA A 71 3.62 -9.72 4.98
N THR A 72 4.51 -9.09 5.73
CA THR A 72 4.40 -8.93 7.17
C THR A 72 4.19 -7.46 7.52
N GLU A 73 3.47 -7.18 8.59
CA GLU A 73 3.32 -5.82 9.10
C GLU A 73 4.61 -5.38 9.79
N LYS A 74 5.08 -4.17 9.47
CA LYS A 74 6.16 -3.49 10.20
C LYS A 74 5.65 -2.37 11.10
N LYS A 75 4.62 -1.64 10.66
CA LYS A 75 4.06 -0.50 11.38
C LYS A 75 2.61 -0.27 10.99
N VAL A 76 1.78 0.08 11.97
CA VAL A 76 0.44 0.64 11.77
C VAL A 76 0.34 1.93 12.57
N LEU A 77 -0.01 3.03 11.91
CA LEU A 77 -0.22 4.33 12.54
C LEU A 77 -1.55 4.92 12.09
N THR A 78 -2.32 5.42 13.06
CA THR A 78 -3.51 6.23 12.82
C THR A 78 -3.32 7.61 13.39
N SER A 79 -3.75 8.63 12.67
CA SER A 79 -3.67 10.03 13.09
C SER A 79 -4.87 10.81 12.55
N THR A 80 -4.95 12.09 12.88
CA THR A 80 -5.90 13.03 12.27
C THR A 80 -5.13 14.11 11.52
N VAL A 81 -5.61 14.48 10.33
CA VAL A 81 -5.05 15.60 9.56
C VAL A 81 -6.13 16.65 9.32
N GLY A 82 -5.76 17.92 9.53
CA GLY A 82 -6.60 19.05 9.18
C GLY A 82 -6.63 19.25 7.67
N MET A 83 -7.82 19.25 7.08
CA MET A 83 -8.03 19.60 5.66
C MET A 83 -8.98 20.79 5.57
N LYS A 84 -8.71 21.69 4.63
CA LYS A 84 -9.62 22.77 4.28
C LYS A 84 -10.76 22.18 3.44
N ASP A 85 -11.99 22.28 3.93
CA ASP A 85 -13.17 21.98 3.13
C ASP A 85 -13.56 23.23 2.35
N GLU A 86 -13.18 23.27 1.06
CA GLU A 86 -13.47 24.41 0.17
C GLU A 86 -14.97 24.65 0.00
N SER A 87 -15.80 23.62 0.18
CA SER A 87 -17.26 23.74 0.04
C SER A 87 -17.93 24.38 1.25
N LYS A 88 -17.32 24.30 2.44
CA LYS A 88 -17.89 24.78 3.71
C LYS A 88 -17.10 25.90 4.38
N GLY A 89 -15.95 26.28 3.82
CA GLY A 89 -15.07 27.31 4.37
C GLY A 89 -14.49 27.00 5.76
N ARG A 90 -14.63 25.76 6.23
CA ARG A 90 -14.20 25.32 7.57
C ARG A 90 -13.08 24.29 7.47
N MET A 91 -12.21 24.29 8.48
CA MET A 91 -11.21 23.23 8.67
C MET A 91 -11.90 21.98 9.22
N VAL A 92 -11.72 20.85 8.55
CA VAL A 92 -12.24 19.55 8.99
C VAL A 92 -11.08 18.62 9.33
N GLN A 93 -11.18 17.92 10.45
CA GLN A 93 -10.23 16.87 10.82
C GLN A 93 -10.64 15.56 10.14
N LYS A 94 -9.76 14.95 9.35
CA LYS A 94 -9.98 13.62 8.77
C LYS A 94 -9.03 12.61 9.41
N ALA A 95 -9.56 11.44 9.74
CA ALA A 95 -8.72 10.30 10.11
C ALA A 95 -7.79 9.93 8.96
N ARG A 96 -6.54 9.59 9.29
CA ARG A 96 -5.50 9.09 8.41
C ARG A 96 -4.98 7.77 8.95
N ILE A 97 -4.72 6.82 8.06
CA ILE A 97 -4.00 5.58 8.37
C ILE A 97 -2.72 5.50 7.53
N GLU A 98 -1.68 4.91 8.09
CA GLU A 98 -0.43 4.55 7.44
C GLU A 98 -0.03 3.15 7.89
N ILE A 99 0.13 2.23 6.94
CA ILE A 99 0.56 0.85 7.19
C ILE A 99 1.83 0.59 6.39
N VAL A 100 2.88 0.15 7.06
CA VAL A 100 4.11 -0.30 6.44
C VAL A 100 4.12 -1.82 6.42
N LEU A 101 4.27 -2.39 5.22
CA LEU A 101 4.33 -3.82 4.99
C LEU A 101 5.70 -4.20 4.42
N GLY A 102 6.33 -5.21 5.01
CA GLY A 102 7.59 -5.80 4.56
C GLY A 102 7.40 -7.06 3.74
N LYS A 103 8.33 -7.31 2.81
CA LYS A 103 8.47 -8.58 2.09
C LYS A 103 8.71 -9.73 3.07
N THR A 104 7.99 -10.83 2.88
CA THR A 104 8.27 -12.09 3.60
C THR A 104 9.27 -12.94 2.85
N GLU A 105 9.94 -13.87 3.52
CA GLU A 105 10.82 -14.87 2.91
C GLU A 105 10.11 -15.74 1.85
N LYS A 106 8.80 -15.99 2.03
CA LYS A 106 7.98 -16.80 1.12
C LYS A 106 7.54 -16.05 -0.14
N PHE A 107 7.85 -14.76 -0.25
CA PHE A 107 7.28 -13.90 -1.28
C PHE A 107 7.63 -14.36 -2.69
N ASP A 108 8.92 -14.56 -2.98
CA ASP A 108 9.38 -14.89 -4.34
C ASP A 108 8.87 -16.28 -4.78
N ALA A 109 8.79 -17.24 -3.86
CA ALA A 109 8.22 -18.56 -4.12
C ALA A 109 6.73 -18.47 -4.47
N LEU A 110 5.94 -17.70 -3.70
CA LEU A 110 4.51 -17.53 -3.91
C LEU A 110 4.17 -16.71 -5.16
N MET A 111 5.01 -15.74 -5.51
CA MET A 111 4.87 -14.96 -6.75
C MET A 111 5.20 -15.81 -7.99
N SER A 112 6.18 -16.70 -7.89
CA SER A 112 6.57 -17.60 -8.99
C SER A 112 5.58 -18.74 -9.21
N ALA A 113 5.04 -19.32 -8.12
CA ALA A 113 4.03 -20.38 -8.18
C ALA A 113 2.69 -19.92 -8.78
N LYS A 114 2.44 -18.61 -8.81
CA LYS A 114 1.25 -17.98 -9.42
C LYS A 114 1.54 -17.35 -10.79
N GLY A 115 2.73 -17.56 -11.35
CA GLY A 115 3.04 -17.18 -12.73
C GLY A 115 2.04 -17.82 -13.71
N PRO A 116 1.86 -17.24 -14.91
CA PRO A 116 0.93 -17.82 -15.87
C PRO A 116 1.37 -19.26 -16.14
N ALA A 117 0.43 -20.21 -16.05
CA ALA A 117 0.66 -21.59 -16.42
C ALA A 117 1.29 -21.60 -17.82
N LYS A 118 2.60 -21.86 -17.89
CA LYS A 118 3.31 -22.03 -19.16
C LYS A 118 2.76 -23.33 -19.73
N GLY A 119 1.85 -23.21 -20.70
CA GLY A 119 1.23 -24.35 -21.36
C GLY A 119 2.28 -25.32 -21.85
N SER A 120 2.40 -26.46 -21.18
CA SER A 120 3.10 -27.63 -21.69
C SER A 120 2.16 -28.31 -22.69
N ASN A 121 2.05 -27.74 -23.89
CA ASN A 121 1.62 -28.54 -25.04
C ASN A 121 2.84 -29.34 -25.50
N SER A 122 3.12 -30.44 -24.81
CA SER A 122 3.87 -31.54 -25.41
C SER A 122 2.91 -32.26 -26.34
N THR A 123 2.95 -31.92 -27.63
CA THR A 123 2.41 -32.77 -28.69
C THR A 123 3.15 -34.11 -28.60
N PRO A 124 2.47 -35.25 -28.37
CA PRO A 124 3.08 -36.54 -28.63
C PRO A 124 3.21 -36.67 -30.14
N ASP A 125 4.45 -36.84 -30.58
CA ASP A 125 4.80 -37.34 -31.90
C ASP A 125 4.12 -38.72 -32.06
N GLU A 126 3.08 -38.82 -32.89
CA GLU A 126 2.51 -40.11 -33.28
C GLU A 126 2.65 -40.26 -34.80
N ASN A 127 3.75 -40.92 -35.13
CA ASN A 127 4.01 -41.59 -36.39
C ASN A 127 3.13 -42.84 -36.48
N GLN A 128 2.09 -42.80 -37.33
CA GLN A 128 1.64 -43.89 -38.22
C GLN A 128 0.54 -43.41 -39.18
#